data_AF-A0A014LUS4-F1
#
_entry.id   AF-A0A014LUS4-F1
#
_cell.length_a   1.000
_cell.length_b   1.000
_cell.length_c   1.000
_cell.angle_alpha   90.00
_cell.angle_beta   90.00
_cell.angle_gamma   90.00
#
_symmetry.space_group_name_H-M   'P 1'
#
loop_
_entity.id
_entity.type
_entity.pdbx_description
1 polymer ?
#
loop_
_entity_poly.entity_id
_entity_poly.type
_entity_poly.pdbx_seq_one_letter_code
_entity_poly.pdbx_strand_id
1 'polypeptide(L)'
;MTNKKLVGLGADLDALIDTPTVRKGPLCSVGTVLTSVDEETAATLRRILDTRTVSSTAIAEVLSQHGQTVTAYTVARHRRRGRANGCRCAR
;
A
#
# COMPACT_ATOMS: atom_id res chain seq x y z
N MET A 1 28.91 23.37 -16.63
CA MET A 1 29.37 22.46 -15.56
C MET A 1 28.33 21.37 -15.32
N THR A 2 28.24 20.35 -16.19
CA THR A 2 27.14 19.35 -16.11
C THR A 2 27.55 17.90 -16.36
N ASN A 3 28.84 17.62 -16.59
CA ASN A 3 29.28 16.30 -17.05
C ASN A 3 29.77 15.35 -15.92
N LYS A 4 30.08 15.86 -14.71
CA LYS A 4 30.66 15.05 -13.61
C LYS A 4 29.63 14.24 -12.81
N LYS A 5 28.33 14.41 -13.03
CA LYS A 5 27.25 13.81 -12.20
C LYS A 5 26.70 12.46 -12.68
N LEU A 6 27.13 11.96 -13.83
CA LEU A 6 26.55 10.74 -14.43
C LEU A 6 27.53 9.55 -14.51
N VAL A 7 28.79 9.74 -14.11
CA VAL A 7 29.76 8.65 -14.03
C VAL A 7 29.30 7.68 -12.93
N GLY A 8 29.04 6.43 -13.28
CA GLY A 8 28.60 5.38 -12.36
C GLY A 8 27.10 5.11 -12.35
N LEU A 9 26.26 5.96 -12.98
CA LEU A 9 24.79 5.79 -12.97
C LEU A 9 24.35 4.42 -13.51
N GLY A 10 25.02 3.90 -14.54
CA GLY A 10 24.69 2.58 -15.10
C GLY A 10 24.90 1.45 -14.09
N ALA A 11 26.04 1.44 -13.40
CA ALA A 11 26.36 0.45 -12.38
C ALA A 11 25.41 0.55 -11.17
N ASP A 12 25.05 1.77 -10.77
CA ASP A 12 24.09 2.00 -9.69
C ASP A 12 22.68 1.50 -10.05
N LEU A 13 22.26 1.61 -11.32
CA LEU A 13 20.97 1.11 -11.80
C LEU A 13 20.96 -0.42 -11.93
N ASP A 14 22.04 -1.03 -12.41
CA ASP A 14 22.16 -2.50 -12.51
C ASP A 14 22.08 -3.17 -11.13
N ALA A 15 22.70 -2.56 -10.10
CA ALA A 15 22.63 -3.04 -8.73
C ALA A 15 21.18 -3.08 -8.15
N LEU A 16 20.25 -2.29 -8.71
CA LEU A 16 18.84 -2.31 -8.29
C LEU A 16 18.07 -3.53 -8.77
N ILE A 17 18.51 -4.17 -9.86
CA ILE A 17 17.82 -5.34 -10.45
C ILE A 17 17.96 -6.56 -9.53
N ASP A 18 19.14 -6.73 -8.94
CA ASP A 18 19.47 -7.91 -8.14
C ASP A 18 19.11 -7.77 -6.65
N THR A 19 18.61 -6.61 -6.23
CA THR A 19 18.27 -6.37 -4.82
C THR A 19 16.90 -6.98 -4.48
N PRO A 20 16.82 -8.04 -3.65
CA PRO A 20 15.54 -8.59 -3.24
C PRO A 20 14.77 -7.55 -2.43
N THR A 21 13.54 -7.24 -2.85
CA THR A 21 12.70 -6.29 -2.11
C THR A 21 12.21 -6.92 -0.81
N VAL A 22 13.01 -6.83 0.25
CA VAL A 22 12.58 -7.21 1.60
C VAL A 22 11.48 -6.25 2.04
N ARG A 23 10.37 -6.82 2.50
CA ARG A 23 9.21 -6.07 2.99
C ARG A 23 9.61 -5.33 4.27
N LYS A 24 9.93 -4.04 4.15
CA LYS A 24 10.27 -3.19 5.31
C LYS A 24 9.01 -2.58 5.92
N GLY A 25 8.75 -2.89 7.19
CA GLY A 25 7.83 -2.18 8.07
C GLY A 25 6.58 -2.96 8.51
N PRO A 26 5.87 -2.43 9.53
CA PRO A 26 4.64 -3.03 10.05
C PRO A 26 3.51 -2.99 9.01
N LEU A 27 2.47 -3.79 9.23
CA LEU A 27 1.21 -3.67 8.49
C LEU A 27 0.63 -2.26 8.67
N CYS A 28 0.11 -1.67 7.60
CA CYS A 28 -0.71 -0.46 7.74
C CYS A 28 -2.05 -0.82 8.38
N SER A 29 -2.78 0.15 8.93
CA SER A 29 -4.04 -0.12 9.65
C SER A 29 -5.09 -0.87 8.81
N VAL A 30 -5.20 -0.60 7.50
CA VAL A 30 -6.05 -1.42 6.60
C VAL A 30 -5.59 -2.87 6.54
N GLY A 31 -4.28 -3.11 6.51
CA GLY A 31 -3.70 -4.44 6.56
C GLY A 31 -3.99 -5.14 7.88
N THR A 32 -3.91 -4.41 9.00
CA THR A 32 -4.30 -4.92 10.32
C THR A 32 -5.77 -5.33 10.37
N VAL A 33 -6.68 -4.50 9.85
CA VAL A 33 -8.11 -4.83 9.74
C VAL A 33 -8.32 -6.11 8.93
N LEU A 34 -7.67 -6.22 7.77
CA LEU A 34 -7.75 -7.41 6.92
C LEU A 34 -7.27 -8.70 7.59
N THR A 35 -6.41 -8.60 8.61
CA THR A 35 -5.93 -9.75 9.38
C THR A 35 -6.74 -10.02 10.64
N SER A 36 -7.60 -9.10 11.07
CA SER A 36 -8.37 -9.22 12.32
C SER A 36 -9.82 -9.64 12.12
N VAL A 37 -10.36 -9.50 10.91
CA VAL A 37 -11.72 -9.94 10.56
C VAL A 37 -11.72 -11.38 10.05
N ASP A 38 -12.89 -12.01 10.00
CA ASP A 38 -13.05 -13.32 9.39
C ASP A 38 -12.78 -13.29 7.87
N GLU A 39 -12.54 -14.46 7.27
CA GLU A 39 -12.12 -14.54 5.87
C GLU A 39 -13.17 -14.03 4.89
N GLU A 40 -14.47 -14.17 5.18
CA GLU A 40 -15.55 -13.68 4.32
C GLU A 40 -15.58 -12.15 4.31
N THR A 41 -15.50 -11.54 5.49
CA THR A 41 -15.38 -10.08 5.64
C THR A 41 -14.09 -9.58 5.00
N ALA A 42 -12.97 -10.26 5.18
CA ALA A 42 -11.69 -9.91 4.55
C ALA A 42 -11.77 -9.97 3.03
N ALA A 43 -12.38 -11.01 2.47
CA ALA A 43 -12.58 -11.15 1.02
C ALA A 43 -13.46 -10.03 0.45
N THR A 44 -14.53 -9.66 1.16
CA THR A 44 -15.40 -8.53 0.79
C THR A 44 -14.65 -7.20 0.84
N LEU A 45 -13.88 -6.96 1.91
CA LEU A 45 -13.09 -5.74 2.06
C LEU A 45 -12.01 -5.63 0.97
N ARG A 46 -11.32 -6.73 0.63
CA ARG A 46 -10.35 -6.78 -0.49
C ARG A 46 -11.01 -6.37 -1.82
N ARG A 47 -12.20 -6.93 -2.11
CA ARG A 47 -12.96 -6.61 -3.32
C ARG A 47 -13.31 -5.12 -3.41
N ILE A 48 -13.80 -4.55 -2.31
CA ILE A 48 -14.16 -3.12 -2.23
C ILE A 48 -12.91 -2.22 -2.33
N LEU A 49 -11.80 -2.61 -1.71
CA LEU A 49 -10.52 -1.89 -1.81
C LEU A 49 -10.04 -1.83 -3.26
N ASP A 50 -10.24 -2.87 -4.06
CA ASP A 50 -9.82 -2.88 -5.47
C ASP A 50 -10.87 -2.27 -6.43
N THR A 51 -12.09 -1.97 -5.96
CA THR A 51 -13.16 -1.36 -6.75
C THR A 51 -13.02 0.17 -6.81
N ARG A 52 -12.64 0.71 -7.97
CA ARG A 52 -12.35 2.15 -8.15
C ARG A 52 -13.56 3.07 -8.02
N THR A 53 -14.77 2.58 -8.27
CA THR A 53 -16.01 3.35 -8.15
C THR A 53 -16.41 3.58 -6.69
N VAL A 54 -15.91 2.76 -5.75
CA VAL A 54 -16.12 3.00 -4.32
C VAL A 54 -15.07 3.98 -3.82
N SER A 55 -15.49 5.07 -3.19
CA SER A 55 -14.57 6.10 -2.70
C SER A 55 -13.77 5.62 -1.47
N SER A 56 -12.55 6.11 -1.31
CA SER A 56 -11.73 5.80 -0.13
C SER A 56 -12.35 6.36 1.17
N THR A 57 -13.12 7.45 1.07
CA THR A 57 -13.86 8.05 2.18
C THR A 57 -14.98 7.15 2.65
N ALA A 58 -15.82 6.64 1.74
CA ALA A 58 -16.91 5.73 2.10
C ALA A 58 -16.40 4.47 2.80
N ILE A 59 -15.27 3.91 2.34
CA ILE A 59 -14.63 2.76 2.99
C ILE A 59 -14.17 3.13 4.40
N ALA A 60 -13.50 4.27 4.57
CA ALA A 60 -13.03 4.73 5.87
C ALA A 60 -14.17 4.99 6.86
N GLU A 61 -15.29 5.55 6.39
CA GLU A 61 -16.50 5.78 7.19
C GLU A 61 -17.09 4.45 7.69
N VAL A 62 -17.30 3.47 6.81
CA VAL A 62 -17.81 2.14 7.21
C VAL A 62 -16.87 1.49 8.22
N LEU A 63 -15.56 1.50 7.96
CA LEU A 63 -14.59 0.95 8.92
C LEU A 63 -14.64 1.67 10.28
N SER A 64 -14.79 2.99 10.28
CA SER A 64 -14.89 3.80 11.49
C SER A 64 -16.17 3.52 12.28
N GLN A 65 -17.30 3.27 11.61
CA GLN A 65 -18.58 2.86 12.24
C GLN A 65 -18.44 1.53 13.01
N HIS A 66 -17.51 0.68 12.59
CA HIS A 66 -17.17 -0.58 13.27
C HIS A 66 -15.95 -0.47 14.19
N GLY A 67 -15.63 0.73 14.66
CA GLY A 67 -14.57 0.98 15.65
C GLY A 67 -13.15 0.92 15.10
N GLN A 68 -12.96 0.83 13.78
CA GLN A 68 -11.64 0.79 13.16
C GLN A 68 -11.16 2.21 12.82
N THR A 69 -10.06 2.65 13.44
CA THR A 69 -9.48 3.98 13.19
C THR A 69 -8.68 4.00 11.88
N VAL A 70 -9.39 4.04 10.75
CA VAL A 70 -8.79 4.06 9.41
C VAL A 70 -9.21 5.32 8.66
N THR A 71 -8.23 6.13 8.24
CA THR A 71 -8.50 7.36 7.47
C THR A 71 -8.64 7.08 5.97
N ALA A 72 -9.38 7.94 5.26
CA ALA A 72 -9.52 7.89 3.81
C ALA A 72 -8.16 7.96 3.08
N TYR A 73 -7.22 8.75 3.60
CA TYR A 73 -5.83 8.79 3.11
C TYR A 73 -5.14 7.44 3.22
N THR A 74 -5.32 6.75 4.35
CA THR A 74 -4.73 5.42 4.57
C THR A 74 -5.31 4.40 3.60
N VAL A 75 -6.62 4.44 3.35
CA VAL A 75 -7.27 3.61 2.32
C VAL A 75 -6.70 3.92 0.94
N ALA A 76 -6.60 5.20 0.55
CA ALA A 76 -6.05 5.60 -0.75
C ALA A 76 -4.57 5.21 -0.92
N ARG A 77 -3.79 5.27 0.16
CA ARG A 77 -2.40 4.77 0.18
C ARG A 77 -2.35 3.25 0.07
N HIS A 78 -3.27 2.54 0.74
CA HIS A 78 -3.37 1.09 0.67
C HIS A 78 -3.75 0.59 -0.73
N ARG A 79 -4.68 1.28 -1.42
CA ARG A 79 -5.04 0.99 -2.81
C ARG A 79 -3.86 1.07 -3.78
N ARG A 80 -2.89 1.93 -3.46
CA ARG A 80 -1.63 2.08 -4.21
C ARG A 80 -0.56 1.07 -3.79
N ARG A 81 -0.88 0.04 -2.99
CA ARG A 81 0.09 -0.96 -2.49
C ARG A 81 0.97 -1.50 -3.62
N GLY A 82 2.27 -1.58 -3.35
CA GLY A 82 3.29 -1.96 -4.34
C GLY A 82 3.75 -0.83 -5.28
N ARG A 83 3.18 0.38 -5.21
CA ARG A 83 3.69 1.58 -5.92
C ARG A 83 4.58 2.43 -4.99
N ALA A 84 5.38 3.33 -5.57
CA ALA A 84 6.32 4.18 -4.83
C ALA A 84 5.67 5.02 -3.70
N ASN A 85 4.44 5.51 -3.93
CA ASN A 85 3.64 6.26 -2.97
C ASN A 85 2.55 5.42 -2.26
N GLY A 86 2.63 4.10 -2.38
CA GLY A 86 1.71 3.14 -1.78
C GLY A 86 2.12 2.70 -0.38
N CYS A 87 1.29 1.86 0.24
CA CYS A 87 1.74 1.07 1.38
C CYS A 87 2.55 -0.15 0.90
N ARG A 88 3.28 -0.79 1.83
CA ARG A 88 4.06 -2.01 1.58
C ARG A 88 3.30 -3.30 1.95
N CYS A 89 1.97 -3.20 2.14
CA CYS A 89 1.13 -4.38 2.26
C CYS A 89 1.19 -5.23 0.98
N ALA A 90 0.87 -6.52 1.13
CA ALA A 90 0.94 -7.49 0.06
C ALA A 90 -0.26 -7.23 -0.82
N ARG A 91 -0.10 -7.50 -2.11
CA ARG A 91 -1.20 -7.32 -3.03
C ARG A 91 -2.24 -8.42 -2.82
#